data_AF-A0AAE3DCM4-F1
#
_entry.id   AF-A0AAE3DCM4-F1
#
_cell.length_a   1.000
_cell.length_b   1.000
_cell.length_c   1.000
_cell.angle_alpha   90.00
_cell.angle_beta   90.00
_cell.angle_gamma   90.00
#
_symmetry.space_group_name_H-M   'P 1'
#
loop_
_entity.id
_entity.type
_entity.pdbx_description
1 polymer ?
#
loop_
_entity_poly.entity_id
_entity_poly.type
_entity_poly.pdbx_seq_one_letter_code
_entity_poly.pdbx_strand_id
1 'polypeptide(L)'
;MSRTQRKYDQEYKIQAVKLAKEIGGAKAAKELGIPEGTIHTWLKAVRAGTLDIGDGAHTPESAMSLAEELAMLRKRVKDQDKEIRRLKEENEFLEEASAFFAASRRKSARTKE
;
A
#
# COMPACT_ATOMS: atom_id res chain seq x y z
N MET A 1 -21.18 -43.92 2.61
CA MET A 1 -20.26 -43.86 1.45
C MET A 1 -19.20 -42.81 1.74
N SER A 2 -17.92 -43.19 1.82
CA SER A 2 -16.83 -42.23 2.02
C SER A 2 -16.60 -41.44 0.73
N ARG A 3 -16.78 -40.11 0.77
CA ARG A 3 -16.38 -39.26 -0.35
C ARG A 3 -14.85 -39.16 -0.33
N THR A 4 -14.20 -39.75 -1.33
CA THR A 4 -12.76 -39.59 -1.54
C THR A 4 -12.45 -38.11 -1.74
N GLN A 5 -11.69 -37.51 -0.83
CA GLN A 5 -11.37 -36.10 -0.89
C GLN A 5 -10.30 -35.88 -1.97
N ARG A 6 -10.67 -35.28 -3.10
CA ARG A 6 -9.69 -34.85 -4.10
C ARG A 6 -8.76 -33.83 -3.45
N LYS A 7 -7.46 -34.14 -3.41
CA LYS A 7 -6.43 -33.18 -2.99
C LYS A 7 -6.07 -32.30 -4.18
N TYR A 8 -6.03 -31.00 -3.93
CA TYR A 8 -5.62 -29.99 -4.91
C TYR A 8 -4.41 -29.27 -4.36
N ASP A 9 -3.42 -29.04 -5.21
CA ASP A 9 -2.22 -28.29 -4.85
C ASP A 9 -2.55 -26.82 -4.60
N GLN A 10 -1.70 -26.16 -3.81
CA GLN A 10 -1.92 -24.78 -3.40
C GLN A 10 -1.95 -23.83 -4.60
N GLU A 11 -1.03 -23.98 -5.55
CA GLU A 11 -0.97 -23.18 -6.78
C GLU A 11 -2.24 -23.33 -7.62
N TYR A 12 -2.75 -24.56 -7.73
CA TYR A 12 -4.00 -24.82 -8.45
C TYR A 12 -5.18 -24.11 -7.80
N LYS A 13 -5.28 -24.13 -6.46
CA LYS A 13 -6.33 -23.39 -5.74
C LYS A 13 -6.23 -21.89 -5.98
N ILE A 14 -5.01 -21.35 -5.97
CA ILE A 14 -4.77 -19.92 -6.22
C ILE A 14 -5.23 -19.54 -7.63
N GLN A 15 -4.82 -20.29 -8.65
CA GLN A 15 -5.23 -20.03 -10.04
C GLN A 15 -6.75 -20.20 -10.24
N ALA A 16 -7.35 -21.21 -9.64
CA ALA A 16 -8.78 -21.44 -9.71
C ALA A 16 -9.59 -20.28 -9.09
N VAL A 17 -9.10 -19.71 -7.98
CA VAL A 17 -9.73 -18.55 -7.36
C VAL A 17 -9.50 -17.28 -8.18
N LYS A 18 -8.33 -17.08 -8.78
CA LYS A 18 -8.07 -15.95 -9.69
C LYS A 18 -9.04 -15.99 -10.89
N LEU A 19 -9.16 -17.15 -11.54
CA LEU A 19 -10.12 -17.34 -12.63
C LEU A 19 -11.56 -17.09 -12.15
N ALA A 20 -11.94 -17.61 -10.97
CA ALA A 20 -13.27 -17.39 -10.40
C ALA A 20 -13.58 -15.91 -10.12
N LYS A 21 -12.58 -15.07 -9.83
CA LYS A 21 -12.75 -13.60 -9.71
C LYS A 21 -13.00 -12.93 -11.07
N GLU A 22 -12.36 -13.42 -12.13
CA GLU A 22 -12.46 -12.83 -13.48
C GLU A 22 -13.76 -13.20 -14.20
N ILE A 23 -14.11 -14.49 -14.20
CA ILE A 23 -15.25 -15.01 -14.98
C ILE A 23 -16.45 -15.43 -14.14
N GLY A 24 -16.32 -15.41 -12.81
CA GLY A 24 -17.33 -15.84 -11.85
C GLY A 24 -17.22 -17.33 -11.47
N GLY A 25 -17.50 -17.63 -10.20
CA GLY A 25 -17.24 -18.93 -9.59
C GLY A 25 -17.91 -20.13 -10.29
N ALA A 26 -19.16 -19.97 -10.76
CA ALA A 26 -19.88 -21.03 -11.48
C ALA A 26 -19.24 -21.36 -12.84
N LYS A 27 -18.78 -20.33 -13.57
CA LYS A 27 -18.11 -20.51 -14.88
C LYS A 27 -16.72 -21.12 -14.70
N ALA A 28 -15.94 -20.62 -13.74
CA ALA A 28 -14.63 -21.17 -13.41
C ALA A 28 -14.72 -22.63 -12.95
N ALA A 29 -15.71 -23.00 -12.14
CA ALA A 29 -15.93 -24.38 -11.75
C ALA A 29 -16.18 -25.30 -12.95
N LYS A 30 -16.99 -24.84 -13.92
CA LYS A 30 -17.30 -25.57 -15.15
C LYS A 30 -16.07 -25.73 -16.05
N GLU A 31 -15.29 -24.68 -16.25
CA GLU A 31 -14.07 -24.72 -17.07
C GLU A 31 -13.00 -25.62 -16.46
N LEU A 32 -12.84 -25.59 -15.14
CA LEU A 32 -11.84 -26.38 -14.42
C LEU A 32 -12.30 -27.82 -14.12
N GLY A 33 -13.56 -28.16 -14.42
CA GLY A 33 -14.12 -29.49 -14.17
C GLY A 33 -14.21 -29.86 -12.68
N ILE A 34 -14.31 -28.85 -11.80
CA ILE A 34 -14.40 -29.04 -10.34
C ILE A 34 -15.79 -28.66 -9.82
N PRO A 35 -16.24 -29.24 -8.69
CA PRO A 35 -17.52 -28.85 -8.10
C PRO A 35 -17.54 -27.37 -7.72
N GLU A 36 -18.64 -26.68 -8.01
CA GLU A 36 -18.80 -25.26 -7.68
C GLU A 36 -18.64 -24.98 -6.18
N GLY A 37 -19.12 -25.90 -5.33
CA GLY A 37 -18.92 -25.83 -3.88
C GLY A 37 -17.46 -25.81 -3.46
N THR A 38 -16.56 -26.41 -4.26
CA THR A 38 -15.10 -26.38 -4.02
C THR A 38 -14.54 -24.99 -4.28
N ILE A 39 -14.87 -24.37 -5.43
CA ILE A 39 -14.51 -22.97 -5.73
C ILE A 39 -15.04 -22.04 -4.64
N HIS A 40 -16.30 -22.24 -4.21
CA HIS A 40 -16.91 -21.40 -3.18
C HIS A 40 -16.21 -21.53 -1.82
N THR A 41 -15.77 -22.75 -1.48
CA THR A 41 -14.99 -23.02 -0.27
C THR A 41 -13.64 -22.31 -0.32
N TRP A 42 -12.94 -22.32 -1.46
CA TRP A 42 -11.67 -21.60 -1.62
C TRP A 42 -11.84 -20.09 -1.62
N LEU A 43 -12.90 -19.55 -2.24
CA LEU A 43 -13.25 -18.12 -2.13
C LEU A 43 -13.55 -17.71 -0.69
N LYS A 44 -14.16 -18.58 0.11
CA LYS A 44 -14.34 -18.36 1.56
C LYS A 44 -13.00 -18.40 2.29
N ALA A 45 -12.10 -19.33 1.95
CA ALA A 45 -10.76 -19.42 2.53
C ALA A 45 -9.91 -18.18 2.24
N VAL A 46 -10.01 -17.61 1.03
CA VAL A 46 -9.39 -16.34 0.65
C VAL A 46 -9.94 -15.18 1.49
N ARG A 47 -11.28 -15.10 1.63
CA ARG A 47 -11.92 -14.07 2.48
C ARG A 47 -11.61 -14.21 3.97
N ALA A 48 -11.19 -15.38 4.43
CA ALA A 48 -10.76 -15.62 5.80
C ALA A 48 -9.24 -15.45 5.98
N GLY A 49 -8.49 -15.11 4.93
CA GLY A 49 -7.02 -14.98 4.97
C GLY A 49 -6.27 -16.31 5.09
N THR A 50 -6.97 -17.45 5.04
CA THR A 50 -6.37 -18.80 5.15
C THR A 50 -5.80 -19.33 3.83
N LEU A 51 -6.19 -18.73 2.70
CA LEU A 51 -5.62 -18.99 1.38
C LEU A 51 -5.11 -17.66 0.82
N ASP A 52 -3.78 -17.50 0.80
CA ASP A 52 -3.16 -16.32 0.22
C ASP A 52 -3.08 -16.46 -1.31
N ILE A 53 -3.61 -15.46 -2.01
CA ILE A 53 -3.62 -15.36 -3.48
C ILE A 53 -2.68 -14.27 -3.98
N GLY A 54 -1.93 -13.61 -3.08
CA GLY A 54 -0.96 -12.56 -3.36
C GLY A 54 -1.57 -11.23 -3.81
N ASP A 55 -2.90 -11.11 -3.73
CA ASP A 55 -3.68 -10.06 -4.40
C ASP A 55 -4.38 -9.14 -3.38
N GLY A 56 -3.82 -9.02 -2.18
CA GLY A 56 -4.38 -8.20 -1.10
C GLY A 56 -5.85 -8.55 -0.83
N ALA A 57 -6.15 -9.83 -0.58
CA ALA A 57 -7.53 -10.29 -0.38
C ALA A 57 -8.19 -9.56 0.79
N HIS A 58 -8.88 -8.46 0.46
CA HIS A 58 -9.53 -7.58 1.40
C HIS A 58 -10.67 -8.32 2.09
N THR A 59 -10.43 -8.72 3.33
CA THR A 59 -11.50 -8.98 4.29
C THR A 59 -12.13 -7.62 4.67
N PRO A 60 -13.41 -7.58 5.09
CA PRO A 60 -14.00 -6.34 5.62
C PRO A 60 -13.17 -5.74 6.77
N GLU A 61 -12.57 -6.59 7.61
CA GLU A 61 -11.65 -6.16 8.68
C GLU A 61 -10.34 -5.59 8.13
N SER A 62 -9.78 -6.17 7.06
CA SER A 62 -8.60 -5.63 6.38
C SER A 62 -8.90 -4.30 5.67
N ALA A 63 -10.10 -4.11 5.14
CA ALA A 63 -10.52 -2.83 4.56
C ALA A 63 -10.67 -1.73 5.62
N MET A 64 -11.21 -2.05 6.80
CA MET A 64 -11.25 -1.12 7.94
C MET A 64 -9.84 -0.77 8.42
N SER A 65 -8.96 -1.78 8.60
CA SER A 65 -7.55 -1.58 8.95
C SER A 65 -6.80 -0.74 7.91
N LEU A 66 -7.09 -0.90 6.62
CA LEU A 66 -6.47 -0.13 5.55
C LEU A 66 -6.95 1.33 5.55
N ALA A 67 -8.23 1.58 5.85
CA ALA A 67 -8.77 2.92 5.96
C ALA A 67 -8.13 3.70 7.12
N GLU A 68 -7.91 3.04 8.25
CA GLU A 68 -7.18 3.60 9.40
C GLU A 68 -5.71 3.89 9.04
N GLU A 69 -5.04 2.96 8.36
CA GLU A 69 -3.66 3.14 7.89
C GLU A 69 -3.55 4.31 6.90
N LEU A 70 -4.49 4.44 5.96
CA LEU A 70 -4.58 5.57 5.04
C LEU A 70 -4.79 6.91 5.78
N ALA A 71 -5.62 6.92 6.83
CA ALA A 71 -5.83 8.13 7.63
C ALA A 71 -4.55 8.55 8.36
N MET A 72 -3.82 7.60 8.95
CA MET A 72 -2.54 7.86 9.61
C MET A 72 -1.47 8.34 8.62
N LEU A 73 -1.38 7.72 7.44
CA LEU A 73 -0.43 8.12 6.39
C LEU A 73 -0.73 9.54 5.90
N ARG A 74 -2.00 9.89 5.66
CA ARG A 74 -2.40 11.26 5.29
C ARG A 74 -2.01 12.28 6.35
N LYS A 75 -2.19 11.95 7.63
CA LYS A 75 -1.77 12.82 8.74
C LYS A 75 -0.24 13.02 8.72
N ARG A 76 0.51 11.93 8.57
CA ARG A 76 1.98 11.97 8.52
C ARG A 76 2.50 12.81 7.35
N VAL A 77 1.92 12.66 6.16
CA VAL A 77 2.28 13.48 4.98
C VAL A 77 2.05 14.96 5.28
N LYS A 78 0.88 15.31 5.84
CA LYS A 78 0.57 16.71 6.18
C LYS A 78 1.54 17.30 7.21
N ASP A 79 1.95 16.52 8.20
CA ASP A 79 2.91 16.97 9.21
C ASP A 79 4.33 17.12 8.61
N GLN A 80 4.72 16.22 7.71
CA GLN A 80 5.98 16.34 6.96
C GLN A 80 6.01 17.55 6.03
N ASP A 81 4.91 17.86 5.33
CA ASP A 81 4.82 19.04 4.46
C ASP A 81 5.01 20.35 5.23
N LYS A 82 4.47 20.44 6.45
CA LYS A 82 4.69 21.59 7.34
C LYS A 82 6.15 21.73 7.74
N GLU A 83 6.81 20.62 8.08
CA GLU A 83 8.21 20.63 8.45
C GLU A 83 9.11 21.04 7.28
N ILE A 84 8.83 20.50 6.08
CA ILE A 84 9.54 20.91 4.85
C ILE A 84 9.38 22.41 4.62
N ARG A 85 8.19 22.96 4.81
CA ARG A 85 7.96 24.40 4.66
C ARG A 85 8.78 25.22 5.66
N ARG A 86 8.76 24.82 6.94
CA ARG A 86 9.52 25.49 8.00
C ARG A 86 11.03 25.47 7.72
N LEU A 87 11.56 24.32 7.33
CA LEU A 87 12.98 24.17 7.01
C LEU A 87 13.40 25.00 5.79
N LYS A 88 12.50 25.17 4.82
CA LYS A 88 12.74 26.07 3.67
C LYS A 88 12.79 27.53 4.09
N GLU A 89 11.84 27.98 4.91
CA GLU A 89 11.82 29.34 5.46
C GLU A 89 13.08 29.61 6.32
N GLU A 90 13.54 28.63 7.10
CA GLU A 90 14.78 28.75 7.89
C GLU A 90 16.03 28.82 7.00
N ASN A 91 16.11 27.98 5.96
CA ASN A 91 17.23 28.05 5.01
C ASN A 91 17.28 29.40 4.27
N GLU A 92 16.14 29.92 3.83
CA GLU A 92 16.06 31.24 3.18
C GLU A 92 16.55 32.36 4.10
N PHE A 93 16.10 32.35 5.36
CA PHE A 93 16.58 33.31 6.36
C PHE A 93 18.10 33.21 6.60
N LEU A 94 18.64 31.99 6.69
CA LEU A 94 20.07 31.78 6.87
C LEU A 94 20.88 32.23 5.64
N GLU A 95 20.37 31.99 4.44
CA GLU A 95 20.97 32.47 3.20
C GLU A 95 21.02 34.01 3.15
N GLU A 96 19.92 34.68 3.47
CA GLU A 96 19.87 36.15 3.54
C GLU A 96 20.83 36.70 4.58
N ALA A 97 20.86 36.12 5.78
CA ALA A 97 21.79 36.52 6.83
C ALA A 97 23.25 36.33 6.37
N SER A 98 23.57 35.21 5.73
CA SER A 98 24.91 34.92 5.23
C SER A 98 25.35 35.94 4.17
N ALA A 99 24.45 36.33 3.27
CA ALA A 99 24.69 37.33 2.23
C ALA A 99 24.91 38.72 2.85
N PHE A 100 24.09 39.10 3.83
CA PHE A 100 24.22 40.36 4.57
C PHE A 100 25.60 40.48 5.25
N PHE A 101 26.01 39.44 5.99
CA PHE A 101 27.31 39.44 6.66
C PHE A 101 28.48 39.43 5.67
N ALA A 102 28.37 38.71 4.55
CA ALA A 102 29.39 38.72 3.49
C ALA A 102 29.55 40.11 2.85
N ALA A 103 28.45 40.81 2.58
CA ALA A 103 28.46 42.17 2.04
C ALA A 103 29.05 43.19 3.05
N SER A 104 28.73 43.04 4.34
CA SER A 104 29.28 43.88 5.41
C SER A 104 30.81 43.78 5.50
N ARG A 105 31.37 42.56 5.41
CA ARG A 105 32.83 42.34 5.36
C ARG A 105 33.50 43.05 4.18
N ARG A 106 32.88 43.04 2.99
CA ARG A 106 33.41 43.73 1.81
C ARG A 106 33.39 45.26 1.95
N LYS A 107 32.36 45.85 2.57
CA LYS A 107 32.32 47.30 2.84
C LYS A 107 33.40 47.74 3.82
N SER A 108 33.61 46.99 4.91
CA SER A 108 34.66 47.30 5.89
C SER A 108 36.09 47.20 5.33
N ALA A 109 36.33 46.32 4.36
CA ALA A 109 37.63 46.21 3.70
C ALA A 109 37.91 47.42 2.79
N ARG A 110 36.88 47.95 2.12
CA ARG A 110 36.98 49.12 1.22
C ARG A 110 37.20 50.47 1.90
N THR A 111 36.90 50.60 3.20
CA THR A 111 37.10 51.84 3.97
C THR A 111 38.43 51.86 4.73
N LYS A 112 39.26 50.82 4.58
CA LYS A 112 40.60 50.71 5.20
C LYS A 112 41.76 50.90 4.20
N GLU A 113 41.46 51.12 2.92
CA GLU A 113 42.37 51.68 1.91
C GLU A 113 42.17 53.18 1.80
#